data_AF-A0A345E7Z5-F1
#
_entry.id   AF-A0A345E7Z5-F1
#
_cell.length_a   1.000
_cell.length_b   1.000
_cell.length_c   1.000
_cell.angle_alpha   90.00
_cell.angle_beta   90.00
_cell.angle_gamma   90.00
#
_symmetry.space_group_name_H-M   'P 1'
#
loop_
_entity.id
_entity.type
_entity.pdbx_description
1 polymer ?
#
loop_
_entity_poly.entity_id
_entity_poly.type
_entity_poly.pdbx_seq_one_letter_code
_entity_poly.pdbx_strand_id
1 'polypeptide(L)'
;MRDGSKRNRGNRQRGRISSGVMASTQTSRRDVFRRIAQRRPFEWPAYDSTPFYDCQSLGGLEQDVRTLAGVWFEHDAHTSVDEFVCQLPLAYVGFAPHDRYTGATRYGMAQLLRVFLVKELHGWDYETALIEYLKRRPSLRRNLGFETVPDQSTLWRSWHHRFTADLRETVDKAARLILIRIHRSS
;
A
#
# COMPACT_ATOMS: atom_id res chain seq x y z
N MET A 1 -2.19 74.83 9.84
CA MET A 1 -1.05 74.18 9.13
C MET A 1 -1.39 72.71 8.95
N ARG A 2 -1.40 72.23 7.69
CA ARG A 2 -1.06 70.89 7.15
C ARG A 2 -1.40 69.65 8.01
N ASP A 3 -1.96 68.55 7.54
CA ASP A 3 -2.22 67.95 6.21
C ASP A 3 -2.97 66.63 6.57
N GLY A 4 -4.00 66.19 5.88
CA GLY A 4 -3.75 65.18 4.85
C GLY A 4 -4.59 63.93 5.08
N SER A 5 -5.71 63.88 4.37
CA SER A 5 -6.55 62.71 4.09
C SER A 5 -5.74 61.52 3.57
N LYS A 6 -6.10 60.29 3.98
CA LYS A 6 -6.14 59.12 3.07
C LYS A 6 -7.00 57.99 3.64
N ARG A 7 -8.12 57.76 2.97
CA ARG A 7 -8.87 56.50 2.95
C ARG A 7 -7.95 55.38 2.44
N ASN A 8 -8.08 54.16 2.96
CA ASN A 8 -8.03 53.00 2.07
C ASN A 8 -8.98 51.88 2.49
N ARG A 9 -9.68 51.37 1.49
CA ARG A 9 -10.67 50.31 1.51
C ARG A 9 -9.97 48.96 1.50
N GLY A 10 -10.63 47.96 2.10
CA GLY A 10 -10.63 46.56 1.63
C GLY A 10 -9.33 45.78 1.84
N ASN A 11 -9.42 44.63 2.48
CA ASN A 11 -9.79 43.42 1.76
C ASN A 11 -9.97 42.27 2.77
N ARG A 12 -11.09 41.56 2.65
CA ARG A 12 -11.31 40.27 3.30
C ARG A 12 -10.21 39.33 2.82
N GLN A 13 -9.28 38.95 3.69
CA GLN A 13 -8.50 37.73 3.49
C GLN A 13 -9.43 36.55 3.71
N ARG A 14 -10.21 36.24 2.66
CA ARG A 14 -10.57 34.86 2.35
C ARG A 14 -9.24 34.16 2.09
N GLY A 15 -8.75 33.47 3.12
CA GLY A 15 -7.70 32.48 3.00
C GLY A 15 -8.14 31.49 1.94
N ARG A 16 -7.55 31.69 0.76
CA ARG A 16 -7.54 30.82 -0.40
C ARG A 16 -7.36 29.38 0.11
N ILE A 17 -8.34 28.53 -0.13
CA ILE A 17 -8.19 27.09 0.05
C ILE A 17 -7.13 26.70 -0.96
N SER A 18 -5.87 26.69 -0.51
CA SER A 18 -4.81 26.06 -1.25
C SER A 18 -5.19 24.59 -1.29
N SER A 19 -5.69 24.12 -2.43
CA SER A 19 -5.63 22.72 -2.82
C SER A 19 -4.16 22.34 -2.95
N GLY A 20 -3.46 22.31 -1.83
CA GLY A 20 -2.18 21.65 -1.70
C GLY A 20 -2.49 20.16 -1.60
N VAL A 21 -1.87 19.37 -2.48
CA VAL A 21 -1.80 17.92 -2.33
C VAL A 21 -1.38 17.66 -0.88
N MET A 22 -2.32 17.24 -0.03
CA MET A 22 -2.03 16.97 1.37
C MET A 22 -1.09 15.78 1.39
N ALA A 23 0.15 15.97 1.83
CA ALA A 23 1.05 14.84 2.01
C ALA A 23 0.42 13.86 3.02
N SER A 24 0.56 12.56 2.78
CA SER A 24 0.08 11.56 3.73
C SER A 24 0.70 11.77 5.11
N THR A 25 -0.14 11.75 6.14
CA THR A 25 0.23 11.91 7.55
C THR A 25 -0.29 10.74 8.37
N GLN A 26 0.19 10.61 9.61
CA GLN A 26 -0.36 9.60 10.53
C GLN A 26 -1.87 9.80 10.75
N THR A 27 -2.35 11.04 10.75
CA THR A 27 -3.77 11.36 10.88
C THR A 27 -4.55 10.86 9.66
N SER A 28 -4.12 11.17 8.44
CA SER A 28 -4.82 10.72 7.23
C SER A 28 -4.82 9.19 7.08
N ARG A 29 -3.74 8.52 7.52
CA ARG A 29 -3.73 7.04 7.59
C ARG A 29 -4.75 6.50 8.57
N ARG A 30 -4.81 7.07 9.79
CA ARG A 30 -5.81 6.68 10.81
C ARG A 30 -7.23 6.92 10.31
N ASP A 31 -7.47 7.99 9.55
CA ASP A 31 -8.78 8.28 9.00
C ASP A 31 -9.22 7.22 7.98
N VAL A 32 -8.31 6.73 7.12
CA VAL A 32 -8.58 5.59 6.21
C VAL A 32 -8.99 4.35 6.99
N PHE A 33 -8.16 3.90 7.95
CA PHE A 33 -8.47 2.69 8.72
C PHE A 33 -9.73 2.84 9.59
N ARG A 34 -9.95 4.03 10.15
CA ARG A 34 -11.18 4.34 10.90
C ARG A 34 -12.40 4.26 9.98
N ARG A 35 -12.33 4.81 8.77
CA ARG A 35 -13.42 4.76 7.79
C ARG A 35 -13.75 3.33 7.39
N ILE A 36 -12.75 2.48 7.20
CA ILE A 36 -12.95 1.04 6.93
C ILE A 36 -13.66 0.37 8.11
N ALA A 37 -13.16 0.55 9.33
CA ALA A 37 -13.73 -0.07 10.53
C ALA A 37 -15.16 0.41 10.87
N GLN A 38 -15.54 1.63 10.47
CA GLN A 38 -16.83 2.23 10.84
C GLN A 38 -17.91 2.11 9.75
N ARG A 39 -17.55 1.95 8.48
CA ARG A 39 -18.54 1.85 7.39
C ARG A 39 -19.02 0.41 7.22
N ARG A 40 -20.30 0.17 7.51
CA ARG A 40 -21.05 -0.91 6.82
C ARG A 40 -21.12 -0.53 5.32
N PRO A 41 -20.87 -1.45 4.39
CA PRO A 41 -20.89 -2.91 4.52
C PRO A 41 -19.50 -3.57 4.56
N PHE A 42 -18.44 -2.89 4.99
CA PHE A 42 -17.10 -3.51 5.00
C PHE A 42 -17.03 -4.61 6.08
N GLU A 43 -16.97 -5.86 5.64
CA GLU A 43 -16.56 -7.00 6.45
C GLU A 43 -15.04 -6.99 6.52
N TRP A 44 -14.51 -6.27 7.51
CA TRP A 44 -13.09 -6.00 7.68
C TRP A 44 -12.58 -6.32 9.09
N PRO A 45 -11.47 -7.06 9.23
CA PRO A 45 -10.79 -7.78 8.15
C PRO A 45 -11.63 -8.96 7.64
N ALA A 46 -11.49 -9.34 6.37
CA ALA A 46 -12.35 -10.35 5.74
C ALA A 46 -12.28 -11.72 6.42
N TYR A 47 -11.11 -12.09 6.97
CA TYR A 47 -10.89 -13.36 7.68
C TYR A 47 -11.56 -13.43 9.06
N ASP A 48 -11.82 -12.28 9.71
CA ASP A 48 -12.51 -12.24 11.01
C ASP A 48 -14.01 -11.95 10.85
N SER A 49 -14.40 -11.41 9.69
CA SER A 49 -15.73 -10.85 9.47
C SER A 49 -16.64 -11.73 8.63
N THR A 50 -16.11 -12.75 7.94
CA THR A 50 -16.88 -13.63 7.07
C THR A 50 -16.62 -15.10 7.43
N PRO A 51 -17.65 -15.97 7.49
CA PRO A 51 -17.45 -17.40 7.69
C PRO A 51 -16.81 -18.09 6.47
N PHE A 52 -16.58 -17.35 5.37
CA PHE A 52 -16.07 -17.88 4.11
C PHE A 52 -14.54 -17.86 4.01
N TYR A 53 -13.87 -17.06 4.84
CA TYR A 53 -12.42 -16.89 4.79
C TYR A 53 -11.83 -17.09 6.19
N ASP A 54 -10.78 -17.90 6.28
CA ASP A 54 -9.89 -17.91 7.43
C ASP A 54 -8.65 -17.05 7.14
N CYS A 55 -7.77 -16.93 8.13
CA CYS A 55 -6.55 -16.14 8.01
C CYS A 55 -5.54 -16.69 6.98
N GLN A 56 -5.72 -17.93 6.53
CA GLN A 56 -4.89 -18.57 5.51
C GLN A 56 -5.46 -18.39 4.09
N SER A 57 -6.68 -17.87 3.97
CA SER A 57 -7.36 -17.67 2.70
C SER A 57 -6.76 -16.53 1.89
N LEU A 58 -6.27 -16.86 0.68
CA LEU A 58 -5.86 -15.85 -0.30
C LEU A 58 -7.04 -15.02 -0.82
N GLY A 59 -8.25 -15.58 -0.85
CA GLY A 59 -9.47 -14.83 -1.17
C GLY A 59 -9.77 -13.74 -0.14
N GLY A 60 -9.53 -14.03 1.15
CA GLY A 60 -9.60 -13.03 2.22
C GLY A 60 -8.58 -11.90 2.02
N LEU A 61 -7.32 -12.25 1.68
CA LEU A 61 -6.29 -11.27 1.36
C LEU A 61 -6.67 -10.38 0.17
N GLU A 62 -7.20 -10.96 -0.92
CA GLU A 62 -7.65 -10.19 -2.09
C GLU A 62 -8.78 -9.22 -1.74
N GLN A 63 -9.73 -9.66 -0.91
CA GLN A 63 -10.85 -8.84 -0.46
C GLN A 63 -10.38 -7.70 0.46
N ASP A 64 -9.40 -7.96 1.32
CA ASP A 64 -8.79 -6.93 2.14
C ASP A 64 -8.04 -5.91 1.27
N VAL A 65 -7.20 -6.36 0.34
CA VAL A 65 -6.51 -5.44 -0.59
C VAL A 65 -7.52 -4.56 -1.34
N ARG A 66 -8.61 -5.16 -1.84
CA ARG A 66 -9.68 -4.44 -2.54
C ARG A 66 -10.34 -3.37 -1.66
N THR A 67 -10.66 -3.71 -0.42
CA THR A 67 -11.34 -2.81 0.53
C THR A 67 -10.43 -1.65 0.91
N LEU A 68 -9.19 -1.94 1.29
CA LEU A 68 -8.22 -0.93 1.68
C LEU A 68 -7.85 -0.04 0.50
N ALA A 69 -7.60 -0.59 -0.70
CA ALA A 69 -7.30 0.21 -1.89
C ALA A 69 -8.46 1.14 -2.26
N GLY A 70 -9.70 0.68 -2.13
CA GLY A 70 -10.88 1.51 -2.37
C GLY A 70 -10.92 2.74 -1.47
N VAL A 71 -10.73 2.58 -0.17
CA VAL A 71 -10.78 3.71 0.77
C VAL A 71 -9.51 4.55 0.74
N TRP A 72 -8.35 3.93 0.53
CA TRP A 72 -7.06 4.61 0.50
C TRP A 72 -6.97 5.58 -0.67
N PHE A 73 -7.17 5.11 -1.91
CA PHE A 73 -7.03 5.97 -3.10
C PHE A 73 -8.21 6.92 -3.31
N GLU A 74 -9.35 6.72 -2.63
CA GLU A 74 -10.43 7.74 -2.55
C GLU A 74 -10.07 8.95 -1.69
N HIS A 75 -9.03 8.86 -0.85
CA HIS A 75 -8.69 9.92 0.09
C HIS A 75 -7.60 10.82 -0.52
N ASP A 76 -7.87 12.11 -0.67
CA ASP A 76 -7.03 13.09 -1.41
C ASP A 76 -5.55 13.13 -0.99
N ALA A 77 -5.25 12.76 0.26
CA ALA A 77 -3.87 12.71 0.76
C ALA A 77 -3.05 11.48 0.32
N HIS A 78 -3.66 10.52 -0.36
CA HIS A 78 -3.14 9.16 -0.55
C HIS A 78 -3.08 8.76 -2.02
N THR A 79 -2.00 9.16 -2.71
CA THR A 79 -1.77 8.85 -4.13
C THR A 79 -0.60 7.88 -4.37
N SER A 80 0.16 7.56 -3.31
CA SER A 80 1.38 6.76 -3.42
C SER A 80 1.11 5.25 -3.31
N VAL A 81 1.48 4.51 -4.35
CA VAL A 81 1.47 3.03 -4.36
C VAL A 81 2.46 2.42 -3.39
N ASP A 82 3.67 2.99 -3.31
CA ASP A 82 4.72 2.56 -2.39
C ASP A 82 4.23 2.61 -0.94
N GLU A 83 3.54 3.69 -0.59
CA GLU A 83 3.01 3.90 0.74
C GLU A 83 1.87 2.93 1.05
N PHE A 84 0.94 2.77 0.11
CA PHE A 84 -0.15 1.80 0.22
C PHE A 84 0.39 0.39 0.53
N VAL A 85 1.38 -0.08 -0.23
CA VAL A 85 1.98 -1.40 -0.04
C VAL A 85 2.63 -1.53 1.33
N CYS A 86 3.30 -0.48 1.82
CA CYS A 86 3.87 -0.48 3.17
C CYS A 86 2.80 -0.58 4.26
N GLN A 87 1.62 0.00 4.05
CA GLN A 87 0.51 0.01 5.01
C GLN A 87 -0.42 -1.20 4.91
N LEU A 88 -0.24 -2.08 3.92
CA LEU A 88 -1.01 -3.32 3.84
C LEU A 88 -0.86 -4.12 5.15
N PRO A 89 -1.96 -4.43 5.85
CA PRO A 89 -1.89 -5.10 7.14
C PRO A 89 -1.74 -6.60 6.94
N LEU A 90 -0.52 -7.06 6.62
CA LEU A 90 -0.24 -8.49 6.40
C LEU A 90 0.02 -9.28 7.68
N ALA A 91 -0.04 -8.64 8.85
CA ALA A 91 0.32 -9.24 10.14
C ALA A 91 -0.60 -10.41 10.54
N TYR A 92 -1.82 -10.43 9.98
CA TYR A 92 -2.83 -11.43 10.25
C TYR A 92 -2.92 -12.54 9.19
N VAL A 93 -2.14 -12.44 8.10
CA VAL A 93 -2.19 -13.43 7.01
C VAL A 93 -1.35 -14.63 7.39
N GLY A 94 -1.98 -15.79 7.45
CA GLY A 94 -1.34 -17.08 7.65
C GLY A 94 -0.66 -17.57 6.36
N PHE A 95 0.61 -17.18 6.17
CA PHE A 95 1.37 -17.57 4.97
C PHE A 95 1.87 -19.02 4.96
N ALA A 96 1.73 -19.78 6.05
CA ALA A 96 2.30 -21.13 6.16
C ALA A 96 1.88 -22.09 5.02
N PRO A 97 0.61 -22.12 4.56
CA PRO A 97 0.21 -22.94 3.40
C PRO A 97 0.77 -22.45 2.06
N HIS A 98 1.27 -21.21 2.02
CA HIS A 98 1.74 -20.52 0.82
C HIS A 98 3.26 -20.37 0.75
N ASP A 99 3.96 -20.85 1.79
CA ASP A 99 5.41 -20.88 1.90
C ASP A 99 5.92 -22.31 1.67
N ARG A 100 6.51 -22.58 0.51
CA ARG A 100 7.06 -23.89 0.17
C ARG A 100 8.38 -24.20 0.88
N TYR A 101 8.96 -23.23 1.57
CA TYR A 101 10.22 -23.44 2.28
C TYR A 101 9.93 -23.87 3.71
N THR A 102 10.63 -24.91 4.16
CA THR A 102 10.58 -25.37 5.54
C THR A 102 11.80 -24.84 6.30
N GLY A 103 11.58 -23.89 7.21
CA GLY A 103 12.63 -23.38 8.10
C GLY A 103 12.81 -21.86 8.09
N ALA A 104 13.75 -21.39 8.92
CA ALA A 104 14.04 -19.98 9.04
C ALA A 104 14.67 -19.45 7.74
N THR A 105 14.12 -18.36 7.23
CA THR A 105 14.59 -17.67 6.03
C THR A 105 14.96 -16.24 6.40
N ARG A 106 15.91 -15.65 5.65
CA ARG A 106 16.37 -14.27 5.90
C ARG A 106 15.25 -13.23 5.80
N TYR A 107 14.30 -13.45 4.90
CA TYR A 107 13.18 -12.56 4.65
C TYR A 107 11.85 -13.28 4.92
N GLY A 108 10.97 -12.65 5.68
CA GLY A 108 9.64 -13.16 5.96
C GLY A 108 8.70 -13.07 4.76
N MET A 109 7.67 -13.91 4.73
CA MET A 109 6.69 -13.96 3.64
C MET A 109 5.99 -12.62 3.41
N ALA A 110 5.62 -11.90 4.48
CA ALA A 110 4.99 -10.58 4.35
C ALA A 110 5.91 -9.53 3.70
N GLN A 111 7.23 -9.58 3.96
CA GLN A 111 8.20 -8.67 3.34
C GLN A 111 8.32 -8.96 1.84
N LEU A 112 8.40 -10.24 1.49
CA LEU A 112 8.46 -10.70 0.11
C LEU A 112 7.17 -10.38 -0.64
N LEU A 113 6.00 -10.57 -0.03
CA LEU A 113 4.73 -10.25 -0.66
C LEU A 113 4.68 -8.76 -1.03
N ARG A 114 5.05 -7.87 -0.09
CA ARG A 114 5.09 -6.43 -0.36
C ARG A 114 6.05 -6.09 -1.50
N VAL A 115 7.25 -6.67 -1.52
CA VAL A 115 8.25 -6.35 -2.55
C VAL A 115 7.83 -6.81 -3.95
N PHE A 116 7.19 -7.99 -4.04
CA PHE A 116 6.64 -8.45 -5.32
C PHE A 116 5.41 -7.66 -5.73
N LEU A 117 4.59 -7.21 -4.78
CA LEU A 117 3.47 -6.32 -5.10
C LEU A 117 3.97 -4.99 -5.68
N VAL A 118 5.06 -4.42 -5.14
CA VAL A 118 5.73 -3.26 -5.77
C VAL A 118 6.16 -3.59 -7.21
N LYS A 119 6.82 -4.73 -7.42
CA LYS A 119 7.25 -5.17 -8.77
C LYS A 119 6.08 -5.21 -9.76
N GLU A 120 4.98 -5.86 -9.39
CA GLU A 120 3.79 -6.01 -10.23
C GLU A 120 3.08 -4.66 -10.47
N LEU A 121 2.98 -3.80 -9.45
CA LEU A 121 2.37 -2.47 -9.58
C LEU A 121 3.13 -1.55 -10.54
N HIS A 122 4.44 -1.76 -10.69
CA HIS A 122 5.26 -1.05 -11.65
C HIS A 122 5.38 -1.74 -13.01
N GLY A 123 4.77 -2.93 -13.18
CA GLY A 123 4.83 -3.69 -14.43
C GLY A 123 6.25 -4.12 -14.82
N TRP A 124 7.10 -4.42 -13.83
CA TRP A 124 8.47 -4.86 -14.12
C TRP A 124 8.54 -6.36 -14.34
N ASP A 125 9.06 -6.78 -15.50
CA ASP A 125 9.26 -8.20 -15.79
C ASP A 125 10.40 -8.80 -14.96
N TYR A 126 11.48 -8.03 -14.73
CA TYR A 126 12.73 -8.51 -14.14
C TYR A 126 13.04 -7.90 -12.77
N GLU A 127 13.66 -8.71 -11.90
CA GLU A 127 14.07 -8.31 -10.54
C GLU A 127 15.11 -7.18 -10.54
N THR A 128 15.87 -7.00 -11.63
CA THR A 128 16.89 -5.94 -11.74
C THR A 128 16.27 -4.55 -11.55
N ALA A 129 15.11 -4.29 -12.16
CA ALA A 129 14.41 -3.02 -12.01
C ALA A 129 13.98 -2.77 -10.55
N LEU A 130 13.47 -3.82 -9.90
CA LEU A 130 13.10 -3.80 -8.48
C LEU A 130 14.31 -3.53 -7.57
N ILE A 131 15.44 -4.17 -7.83
CA ILE A 131 16.67 -3.98 -7.05
C ILE A 131 17.17 -2.54 -7.16
N GLU A 132 17.26 -2.00 -8.38
CA GLU A 132 17.68 -0.62 -8.61
C GLU A 132 16.70 0.39 -8.01
N TYR A 133 15.42 0.04 -7.95
CA TYR A 133 14.42 0.85 -7.27
C TYR A 133 14.65 0.89 -5.75
N LEU A 134 14.87 -0.26 -5.12
CA LEU A 134 15.14 -0.36 -3.68
C LEU A 134 16.48 0.30 -3.29
N LYS A 135 17.51 0.23 -4.15
CA LYS A 135 18.77 0.94 -3.94
C LYS A 135 18.58 2.46 -3.91
N ARG A 136 17.79 2.98 -4.84
CA ARG A 136 17.50 4.43 -4.94
C ARG A 136 16.55 4.93 -3.87
N ARG A 137 15.81 4.04 -3.19
CA ARG A 137 14.82 4.40 -2.16
C ARG A 137 15.07 3.69 -0.82
N PRO A 138 16.11 4.07 -0.06
CA PRO A 138 16.41 3.46 1.23
C PRO A 138 15.26 3.53 2.25
N SER A 139 14.46 4.60 2.23
CA SER A 139 13.30 4.75 3.10
C SER A 139 12.19 3.75 2.78
N LEU A 140 11.88 3.55 1.49
CA LEU A 140 10.94 2.51 1.06
C LEU A 140 11.46 1.12 1.45
N ARG A 141 12.73 0.85 1.16
CA ARG A 141 13.37 -0.43 1.49
C ARG A 141 13.18 -0.78 2.98
N ARG A 142 13.45 0.17 3.88
CA ARG A 142 13.24 -0.01 5.33
C ARG A 142 11.78 -0.19 5.70
N ASN A 143 10.87 0.58 5.10
CA ASN A 143 9.43 0.45 5.36
C ASN A 143 8.85 -0.89 4.90
N LEU A 144 9.44 -1.49 3.85
CA LEU A 144 9.12 -2.85 3.40
C LEU A 144 9.72 -3.93 4.32
N GLY A 145 10.58 -3.55 5.28
CA GLY A 145 11.23 -4.44 6.23
C GLY A 145 12.62 -4.96 5.79
N PHE A 146 13.21 -4.43 4.72
CA PHE A 146 14.51 -4.87 4.24
C PHE A 146 15.65 -4.03 4.83
N GLU A 147 16.48 -4.64 5.68
CA GLU A 147 17.69 -4.00 6.21
C GLU A 147 18.72 -3.74 5.11
N THR A 148 18.88 -4.72 4.22
CA THR A 148 19.78 -4.68 3.05
C THR A 148 18.99 -4.94 1.77
N VAL A 149 19.48 -4.48 0.62
CA VAL A 149 18.85 -4.79 -0.66
C VAL A 149 19.00 -6.29 -0.95
N PRO A 150 17.89 -7.03 -1.20
CA PRO A 150 17.98 -8.43 -1.62
C PRO A 150 18.74 -8.57 -2.94
N ASP A 151 19.53 -9.64 -3.08
CA ASP A 151 20.11 -9.97 -4.38
C ASP A 151 19.08 -10.57 -5.34
N GLN A 152 19.40 -10.56 -6.63
CA GLN A 152 18.53 -11.05 -7.70
C GLN A 152 18.17 -12.52 -7.53
N SER A 153 19.14 -13.36 -7.14
CA SER A 153 18.90 -14.80 -6.98
C SER A 153 17.93 -15.10 -5.83
N THR A 154 17.97 -14.30 -4.76
CA THR A 154 17.10 -14.40 -3.61
C THR A 154 15.66 -14.03 -3.98
N LEU A 155 15.47 -12.94 -4.72
CA LEU A 155 14.14 -12.56 -5.22
C LEU A 155 13.61 -13.61 -6.20
N TRP A 156 14.41 -14.00 -7.18
CA TRP A 156 14.01 -15.00 -8.17
C TRP A 156 13.60 -16.33 -7.51
N ARG A 157 14.39 -16.84 -6.56
CA ARG A 157 14.03 -18.07 -5.82
C ARG A 157 12.77 -17.89 -4.97
N SER A 158 12.60 -16.73 -4.34
CA SER A 158 11.41 -16.44 -3.54
C SER A 158 10.14 -16.48 -4.39
N TRP A 159 10.17 -15.86 -5.58
CA TRP A 159 9.05 -15.86 -6.49
C TRP A 159 8.80 -17.25 -7.11
N HIS A 160 9.83 -17.87 -7.69
CA HIS A 160 9.64 -19.07 -8.51
C HIS A 160 9.56 -20.38 -7.70
N HIS A 161 10.29 -20.47 -6.58
CA HIS A 161 10.38 -21.70 -5.79
C HIS A 161 9.65 -21.64 -4.45
N ARG A 162 9.71 -20.50 -3.74
CA ARG A 162 9.14 -20.39 -2.40
C ARG A 162 7.64 -20.13 -2.43
N PHE A 163 7.18 -19.17 -3.22
CA PHE A 163 5.76 -18.87 -3.34
C PHE A 163 5.03 -20.03 -4.05
N THR A 164 3.84 -20.35 -3.56
CA THR A 164 2.88 -21.20 -4.30
C THR A 164 2.43 -20.49 -5.57
N ALA A 165 1.89 -21.26 -6.52
CA ALA A 165 1.32 -20.69 -7.74
C ALA A 165 0.15 -19.74 -7.39
N ASP A 166 -0.73 -20.19 -6.49
CA ASP A 166 -1.88 -19.43 -6.01
C ASP A 166 -1.46 -18.11 -5.37
N LEU A 167 -0.40 -18.09 -4.54
CA LEU A 167 0.09 -16.85 -3.95
C LEU A 167 0.61 -15.87 -5.01
N ARG A 168 1.32 -16.36 -6.05
CA ARG A 168 1.76 -15.50 -7.16
C ARG A 168 0.56 -14.93 -7.93
N GLU A 169 -0.44 -15.76 -8.20
CA GLU A 169 -1.67 -15.32 -8.86
C GLU A 169 -2.41 -14.26 -8.04
N THR A 170 -2.50 -14.44 -6.72
CA THR A 170 -3.08 -13.44 -5.81
C THR A 170 -2.29 -12.14 -5.79
N VAL A 171 -0.94 -12.18 -5.88
CA VAL A 171 -0.13 -10.95 -6.00
C VAL A 171 -0.44 -10.21 -7.31
N ASP A 172 -0.54 -10.91 -8.44
CA ASP A 172 -0.94 -10.32 -9.74
C ASP A 172 -2.36 -9.73 -9.68
N LYS A 173 -3.33 -10.48 -9.17
CA LYS A 173 -4.71 -10.00 -8.98
C LYS A 173 -4.79 -8.79 -8.08
N ALA A 174 -4.06 -8.79 -6.96
CA ALA A 174 -3.97 -7.67 -6.04
C ALA A 174 -3.42 -6.43 -6.75
N ALA A 175 -2.33 -6.55 -7.52
CA ALA A 175 -1.76 -5.46 -8.29
C ALA A 175 -2.77 -4.87 -9.28
N ARG A 176 -3.45 -5.73 -10.06
CA ARG A 176 -4.49 -5.31 -11.00
C ARG A 176 -5.63 -4.57 -10.30
N LEU A 177 -6.11 -5.09 -9.17
CA LEU A 177 -7.17 -4.47 -8.37
C LEU A 177 -6.78 -3.07 -7.91
N ILE A 178 -5.56 -2.91 -7.41
CA ILE A 178 -5.02 -1.62 -6.96
C ILE A 178 -4.92 -0.64 -8.13
N LEU A 179 -4.37 -1.06 -9.28
CA LEU A 179 -4.25 -0.22 -10.48
C LEU A 179 -5.62 0.26 -10.98
N ILE A 180 -6.64 -0.60 -10.93
CA ILE A 180 -8.02 -0.22 -11.26
C ILE A 180 -8.55 0.86 -10.30
N ARG A 181 -8.23 0.77 -9.00
CA ARG A 181 -8.65 1.78 -8.01
C ARG A 181 -7.97 3.12 -8.24
N ILE A 182 -6.67 3.11 -8.53
CA ILE A 182 -5.91 4.33 -8.83
C ILE A 182 -6.50 5.07 -10.04
N HIS A 183 -6.80 4.34 -11.13
CA HIS A 183 -7.37 4.94 -12.35
C HIS A 183 -8.81 5.43 -12.18
N ARG A 184 -9.58 4.91 -11.22
CA ARG A 184 -10.94 5.38 -10.92
C ARG A 184 -10.97 6.59 -9.99
N SER A 185 -9.88 6.83 -9.27
CA SER A 185 -9.73 7.92 -8.32
C SER A 185 -8.95 9.11 -8.87
N SER A 186 -8.41 9.01 -10.10
CA SER A 186 -7.72 10.09 -10.83
C SER A 186 -8.68 10.84 -11.75
#